data_AF-A0A2V6PXI5-F1
#
_entry.id   AF-A0A2V6PXI5-F1
#
_cell.length_a   1.000
_cell.length_b   1.000
_cell.length_c   1.000
_cell.angle_alpha   90.00
_cell.angle_beta   90.00
_cell.angle_gamma   90.00
#
_symmetry.space_group_name_H-M   'P 1'
#
loop_
_entity.id
_entity.type
_entity.pdbx_description
1 polymer ?
#
loop_
_entity_poly.entity_id
_entity_poly.type
_entity_poly.pdbx_seq_one_letter_code
_entity_poly.pdbx_strand_id
1 'polypeptide(L)'
;MESSHGGRGVARAAARGVRLLCPRCGRTRLFRTFFGMHEACAVCGLRFERAQGYWVGAIYVNYAVTVTIAVGGYFLLWWLGNVSTGAQLFMWIPFVILFPLWFFRYSRSLWLAMEYLVNPEP
;
A
#
# COMPACT_ATOMS: atom_id res chain seq x y z
N MET A 1 4.76 -24.38 20.96
CA MET A 1 5.83 -23.41 20.58
C MET A 1 5.57 -22.79 19.19
N GLU A 2 4.31 -22.74 18.73
CA GLU A 2 3.89 -22.34 17.37
C GLU A 2 3.83 -20.82 17.10
N SER A 3 3.93 -19.94 18.11
CA SER A 3 3.65 -18.51 17.93
C SER A 3 4.83 -17.67 17.41
N SER A 4 6.06 -18.22 17.39
CA SER A 4 7.26 -17.47 16.99
C SER A 4 7.47 -17.39 15.46
N HIS A 5 6.81 -18.25 14.68
CA HIS A 5 6.92 -18.30 13.22
C HIS A 5 5.95 -17.34 12.50
N GLY A 6 4.78 -17.07 13.08
CA GLY A 6 3.80 -16.15 12.49
C GLY A 6 4.31 -14.71 12.39
N GLY A 7 4.87 -14.17 13.48
CA GLY A 7 5.36 -12.78 13.52
C GLY A 7 6.54 -12.52 12.58
N ARG A 8 7.44 -13.49 12.43
CA ARG A 8 8.57 -13.41 11.48
C ARG A 8 8.10 -13.47 10.02
N GLY A 9 7.03 -14.22 9.73
CA GLY A 9 6.38 -14.26 8.41
C GLY A 9 5.74 -12.92 8.05
N VAL A 10 4.97 -12.34 8.98
CA VAL A 10 4.30 -11.04 8.81
C VAL A 10 5.32 -9.93 8.59
N ALA A 11 6.35 -9.82 9.43
CA ALA A 11 7.39 -8.79 9.28
C ALA A 11 8.11 -8.89 7.92
N ARG A 12 8.38 -10.11 7.45
CA ARG A 12 8.99 -10.35 6.13
C ARG A 12 8.07 -9.97 4.98
N ALA A 13 6.79 -10.31 5.06
CA ALA A 13 5.79 -9.95 4.06
C ALA A 13 5.58 -8.42 4.00
N ALA A 14 5.51 -7.76 5.17
CA ALA A 14 5.44 -6.31 5.26
C ALA A 14 6.69 -5.65 4.66
N ALA A 15 7.89 -6.11 5.02
CA ALA A 15 9.15 -5.59 4.47
C ALA A 15 9.24 -5.77 2.95
N ARG A 16 8.78 -6.91 2.42
CA ARG A 16 8.69 -7.16 0.98
C ARG A 16 7.65 -6.25 0.31
N GLY A 17 6.51 -6.03 0.95
CA GLY A 17 5.46 -5.11 0.49
C GLY A 17 5.96 -3.67 0.37
N VAL A 18 6.67 -3.17 1.38
CA VAL A 18 7.29 -1.84 1.35
C VAL A 18 8.36 -1.73 0.26
N ARG A 19 9.09 -2.81 0.00
CA ARG A 19 10.12 -2.87 -1.06
C ARG A 19 9.55 -3.16 -2.46
N LEU A 20 8.24 -3.28 -2.61
CA LEU A 20 7.58 -3.65 -3.87
C LEU A 20 8.13 -4.96 -4.46
N LEU A 21 8.35 -5.97 -3.60
CA LEU A 21 8.83 -7.31 -3.94
C LEU A 21 7.74 -8.37 -3.75
N CYS A 22 7.81 -9.44 -4.54
CA CYS A 22 6.91 -10.58 -4.44
C CYS A 22 6.77 -11.05 -2.96
N PRO A 23 5.55 -11.15 -2.40
CA PRO A 23 5.38 -11.47 -0.99
C PRO A 23 5.81 -12.92 -0.66
N ARG A 24 5.67 -13.84 -1.63
CA ARG A 24 6.07 -15.25 -1.50
C ARG A 24 7.59 -15.45 -1.54
N CYS A 25 8.24 -15.08 -2.65
CA CYS A 25 9.67 -15.36 -2.85
C CYS A 25 10.61 -14.18 -2.56
N GLY A 26 10.13 -12.94 -2.63
CA GLY A 26 10.93 -11.72 -2.43
C GLY A 26 11.98 -11.43 -3.51
N ARG A 27 12.02 -12.17 -4.63
CA ARG A 27 13.11 -12.08 -5.64
C ARG A 27 12.80 -11.19 -6.84
N THR A 28 11.53 -10.92 -7.12
CA THR A 28 11.07 -10.10 -8.25
C THR A 28 10.34 -8.87 -7.75
N ARG A 29 10.49 -7.76 -8.48
CA ARG A 29 9.70 -6.55 -8.28
C ARG A 29 8.28 -6.75 -8.82
N LEU A 30 7.28 -6.17 -8.16
CA LEU A 30 5.90 -6.21 -8.64
C LEU A 30 5.70 -5.31 -9.87
N PHE A 31 6.38 -4.17 -9.89
CA PHE A 31 6.16 -3.11 -10.87
C PHE A 31 7.30 -3.03 -11.89
N ARG A 32 6.95 -3.03 -13.18
CA ARG A 32 7.87 -2.76 -14.31
C ARG A 32 7.99 -1.28 -14.60
N THR A 33 6.91 -0.53 -14.46
CA THR A 33 6.87 0.93 -14.63
C THR A 33 6.16 1.59 -13.44
N PHE A 34 5.95 2.90 -13.47
CA PHE A 34 5.27 3.59 -12.37
C PHE A 34 3.88 3.01 -12.08
N PHE A 35 3.10 2.80 -13.14
CA PHE A 35 1.74 2.27 -13.09
C PHE A 35 1.60 0.84 -13.64
N GLY A 36 2.60 0.34 -14.36
CA GLY A 36 2.61 -0.99 -14.97
C GLY A 36 3.09 -2.05 -13.99
N MET A 37 2.18 -2.92 -13.57
CA MET A 37 2.45 -4.07 -12.72
C MET A 37 2.62 -5.34 -13.58
N HIS A 38 3.46 -6.28 -13.13
CA HIS A 38 3.53 -7.61 -13.74
C HIS A 38 2.25 -8.40 -13.41
N GLU A 39 1.86 -9.33 -14.28
CA GLU A 39 0.71 -10.21 -14.01
C GLU A 39 1.07 -11.31 -13.01
N ALA A 40 2.29 -11.81 -13.09
CA ALA A 40 2.80 -12.86 -12.21
C ALA A 40 4.28 -12.68 -11.90
N CYS A 41 4.72 -13.34 -10.82
CA CYS A 41 6.11 -13.41 -10.44
C CYS A 41 6.92 -14.32 -11.39
N ALA A 42 7.98 -13.79 -12.02
CA ALA A 42 8.85 -14.56 -12.92
C ALA A 42 9.61 -15.74 -12.26
N VAL A 43 9.77 -15.74 -10.93
CA VAL A 43 10.54 -16.78 -10.20
C VAL A 43 9.64 -17.89 -9.64
N CYS A 44 8.57 -17.56 -8.91
CA CYS A 44 7.71 -18.54 -8.26
C CYS A 44 6.32 -18.71 -8.91
N GLY A 45 6.03 -18.01 -10.02
CA GLY A 45 4.77 -18.13 -10.75
C GLY A 45 3.53 -17.55 -10.06
N LEU A 46 3.67 -16.93 -8.88
CA LEU A 46 2.53 -16.32 -8.17
C LEU A 46 1.85 -15.26 -9.04
N ARG A 47 0.58 -15.46 -9.39
CA ARG A 47 -0.26 -14.45 -10.02
C ARG A 47 -0.56 -13.34 -9.01
N PHE A 48 -0.30 -12.09 -9.39
CA PHE A 48 -0.53 -10.96 -8.51
C PHE A 48 -1.96 -10.45 -8.53
N GLU A 49 -2.67 -10.65 -9.65
CA GLU A 49 -4.11 -10.40 -9.76
C GLU A 49 -4.82 -11.74 -9.92
N ARG A 50 -5.50 -12.19 -8.87
CA ARG A 50 -6.17 -13.50 -8.83
C ARG A 50 -7.55 -13.46 -9.48
N ALA A 51 -8.27 -12.35 -9.36
CA ALA A 51 -9.64 -12.18 -9.84
C ALA A 51 -9.92 -10.74 -10.28
N GLN A 52 -10.98 -10.56 -11.06
CA GLN A 52 -11.48 -9.22 -11.38
C GLN A 52 -11.90 -8.50 -10.08
N GLY A 53 -11.54 -7.22 -9.95
CA GLY A 53 -11.83 -6.45 -8.74
C GLY A 53 -10.90 -6.73 -7.55
N TYR A 54 -9.85 -7.56 -7.73
CA TYR A 54 -8.89 -7.86 -6.66
C TYR A 54 -8.26 -6.61 -6.02
N TRP A 55 -8.17 -5.52 -6.77
CA TRP A 55 -7.55 -4.26 -6.32
C TRP A 55 -8.48 -3.34 -5.56
N VAL A 56 -9.75 -3.70 -5.35
CA VAL A 56 -10.69 -2.90 -4.55
C VAL A 56 -10.16 -2.66 -3.14
N GLY A 57 -9.58 -3.68 -2.50
CA GLY A 57 -8.96 -3.51 -1.19
C GLY A 57 -7.74 -2.58 -1.22
N ALA A 58 -6.91 -2.64 -2.27
CA ALA A 58 -5.82 -1.69 -2.46
C ALA A 58 -6.31 -0.25 -2.67
N ILE A 59 -7.48 -0.04 -3.29
CA ILE A 59 -8.09 1.29 -3.39
C ILE A 59 -8.46 1.79 -1.99
N TYR A 60 -9.10 0.96 -1.16
CA TYR A 60 -9.45 1.33 0.21
C TYR A 60 -8.24 1.60 1.10
N VAL A 61 -7.16 0.82 0.98
CA VAL A 61 -5.90 1.08 1.70
C VAL A 61 -5.32 2.44 1.30
N ASN A 62 -5.31 2.75 0.01
CA ASN A 62 -4.81 4.02 -0.50
C ASN A 62 -5.66 5.20 0.00
N TYR A 63 -6.98 5.06 -0.08
CA TYR A 63 -7.95 6.04 0.41
C TYR A 63 -7.81 6.26 1.92
N ALA A 64 -7.81 5.19 2.72
CA ALA A 64 -7.74 5.26 4.17
C ALA A 64 -6.48 5.99 4.63
N VAL A 65 -5.31 5.67 4.04
CA VAL A 65 -4.04 6.34 4.37
C VAL A 65 -4.08 7.80 3.94
N THR A 66 -4.53 8.09 2.72
CA THR A 66 -4.59 9.46 2.19
C THR A 66 -5.50 10.34 3.04
N VAL A 67 -6.71 9.86 3.36
CA VAL A 67 -7.69 10.60 4.17
C VAL A 67 -7.21 10.76 5.60
N THR A 68 -6.65 9.71 6.22
CA THR A 68 -6.14 9.80 7.58
C THR A 68 -5.04 10.86 7.70
N ILE A 69 -4.12 10.90 6.73
CA ILE A 69 -3.05 11.91 6.71
C ILE A 69 -3.63 13.31 6.42
N ALA A 70 -4.49 13.45 5.41
CA ALA A 70 -4.99 14.75 4.99
C ALA A 70 -5.94 15.37 6.02
N VAL A 71 -6.95 14.62 6.46
CA VAL A 71 -7.95 15.09 7.41
C VAL A 71 -7.35 15.17 8.81
N GLY A 72 -6.59 14.16 9.23
CA GLY A 72 -5.89 14.19 10.51
C GLY A 72 -4.88 15.32 10.59
N GLY A 73 -4.11 15.54 9.52
CA GLY A 73 -3.17 16.65 9.40
C GLY A 73 -3.87 18.01 9.38
N TYR A 74 -4.99 18.15 8.69
CA TYR A 74 -5.83 19.36 8.71
C TYR A 74 -6.25 19.71 10.14
N PHE A 75 -6.85 18.76 10.87
CA PHE A 75 -7.28 18.99 12.25
C PHE A 75 -6.11 19.23 13.21
N LEU A 76 -4.97 18.56 13.01
CA LEU A 76 -3.76 18.79 13.79
C LEU A 76 -3.23 20.22 13.60
N LEU A 77 -3.14 20.70 12.36
CA LEU A 77 -2.71 22.07 12.07
C LEU A 77 -3.72 23.11 12.54
N TRP A 78 -5.01 22.78 12.50
CA TRP A 78 -6.07 23.62 13.08
C TRP A 78 -5.93 23.73 14.60
N TRP A 79 -5.67 22.60 15.28
CA TRP A 79 -5.49 22.53 16.73
C TRP A 79 -4.21 23.24 17.22
N LEU A 80 -3.09 23.08 16.51
CA LEU A 80 -1.80 23.66 16.88
C LEU A 80 -1.72 25.19 16.71
N GLY A 81 -2.74 25.80 16.10
CA GLY A 81 -2.88 27.25 16.02
C GLY A 81 -2.26 27.87 14.76
N ASN A 82 -3.17 28.40 13.92
CA ASN A 82 -3.01 29.55 13.02
C ASN A 82 -2.47 29.36 11.59
N VAL A 83 -2.55 28.17 11.00
CA VAL A 83 -2.49 28.08 9.53
C VAL A 83 -3.85 28.48 8.96
N SER A 84 -3.90 29.51 8.11
CA SER A 84 -5.16 29.94 7.49
C SER A 84 -5.77 28.81 6.66
N THR A 85 -7.10 28.76 6.58
CA THR A 85 -7.81 27.77 5.76
C THR A 85 -7.31 27.79 4.31
N GLY A 86 -7.01 28.98 3.76
CA GLY A 86 -6.44 29.11 2.42
C GLY A 86 -5.08 28.43 2.27
N ALA A 87 -4.16 28.63 3.23
CA ALA A 87 -2.86 27.97 3.22
C ALA A 87 -2.98 26.44 3.40
N GLN A 88 -3.90 25.99 4.24
CA GLN A 88 -4.20 24.57 4.40
C GLN A 88 -4.76 23.96 3.12
N LEU A 89 -5.71 24.61 2.44
CA LEU A 89 -6.25 24.12 1.17
C LEU A 89 -5.17 24.08 0.08
N PHE A 90 -4.33 25.11 -0.02
CA PHE A 90 -3.20 25.15 -0.95
C PHE A 90 -2.22 24.00 -0.73
N MET A 91 -2.05 23.54 0.51
CA MET A 91 -1.21 22.39 0.85
C MET A 91 -1.93 21.04 0.64
N TRP A 92 -3.16 20.90 1.13
CA TRP A 92 -3.85 19.62 1.18
C TRP A 92 -4.48 19.21 -0.15
N ILE A 93 -4.93 20.15 -1.00
CA ILE A 93 -5.47 19.84 -2.33
C ILE A 93 -4.43 19.12 -3.22
N PRO A 94 -3.21 19.66 -3.44
CA PRO A 94 -2.21 18.94 -4.22
C PRO A 94 -1.78 17.65 -3.51
N PHE A 95 -1.77 17.61 -2.17
CA PHE A 95 -1.47 16.38 -1.43
C PHE A 95 -2.47 15.26 -1.76
N VAL A 96 -3.78 15.50 -1.68
CA VAL A 96 -4.80 14.47 -1.95
C VAL A 96 -4.85 14.02 -3.42
N ILE A 97 -4.16 14.72 -4.32
CA ILE A 97 -4.01 14.33 -5.73
C ILE A 97 -2.70 13.55 -5.92
N LEU A 98 -1.57 14.12 -5.49
CA LEU A 98 -0.25 13.60 -5.77
C LEU A 98 0.11 12.39 -4.90
N PHE A 99 -0.25 12.44 -3.62
CA PHE A 99 0.04 11.36 -2.67
C PHE A 99 -0.59 10.03 -3.09
N PRO A 100 -1.89 9.92 -3.39
CA PRO A 100 -2.47 8.62 -3.77
C PRO A 100 -1.91 8.10 -5.10
N LEU A 101 -1.58 8.97 -6.07
CA LEU A 101 -0.91 8.57 -7.32
C LEU A 101 0.46 7.95 -7.04
N TRP A 102 1.25 8.57 -6.15
CA TRP A 102 2.53 8.02 -5.73
C TRP A 102 2.40 6.77 -4.87
N PHE A 103 1.42 6.75 -3.96
CA PHE A 103 1.20 5.69 -2.99
C PHE A 103 0.50 4.46 -3.60
N PHE A 104 -0.12 4.58 -4.77
CA PHE A 104 -0.84 3.51 -5.48
C PHE A 104 -0.08 2.18 -5.52
N ARG A 105 1.21 2.25 -5.85
CA ARG A 105 2.11 1.09 -5.97
C ARG A 105 2.32 0.39 -4.63
N TYR A 106 2.53 1.17 -3.58
CA TYR A 106 2.64 0.63 -2.22
C TYR A 106 1.32 0.04 -1.75
N SER A 107 0.20 0.70 -2.05
CA SER A 107 -1.12 0.20 -1.67
C SER A 107 -1.42 -1.18 -2.29
N ARG A 108 -1.17 -1.36 -3.59
CA ARG A 108 -1.29 -2.67 -4.26
C ARG A 108 -0.33 -3.70 -3.67
N SER A 109 0.91 -3.30 -3.37
CA SER A 109 1.89 -4.22 -2.79
C SER A 109 1.55 -4.64 -1.36
N LEU A 110 1.03 -3.73 -0.54
CA LEU A 110 0.59 -4.00 0.83
C LEU A 110 -0.65 -4.89 0.84
N TRP A 111 -1.63 -4.58 -0.02
CA TRP A 111 -2.81 -5.41 -0.20
C TRP A 111 -2.45 -6.83 -0.61
N LEU A 112 -1.60 -7.00 -1.63
CA LEU A 112 -1.15 -8.31 -2.07
C LEU A 112 -0.39 -9.07 -0.95
N ALA A 113 0.45 -8.36 -0.17
CA ALA A 113 1.16 -8.98 0.94
C ALA A 113 0.21 -9.45 2.05
N MET A 114 -0.81 -8.65 2.38
CA MET A 114 -1.84 -8.99 3.35
C MET A 114 -2.67 -10.18 2.88
N GLU A 115 -3.19 -10.12 1.65
CA GLU A 115 -3.95 -11.21 1.04
C GLU A 115 -3.14 -12.51 0.92
N TYR A 116 -1.83 -12.42 0.68
CA TYR A 116 -0.96 -13.59 0.67
C TYR A 116 -0.75 -14.18 2.07
N LEU A 117 -0.73 -13.35 3.11
CA LEU A 117 -0.65 -13.83 4.50
C LEU A 117 -1.94 -14.49 4.96
N VAL A 118 -3.09 -13.97 4.55
CA VAL A 118 -4.41 -14.52 4.90
C VAL A 118 -4.71 -15.76 4.07
N ASN A 119 -4.49 -15.68 2.75
CA ASN A 119 -4.78 -16.73 1.77
C ASN A 119 -3.50 -17.04 0.96
N PRO A 120 -2.59 -17.87 1.50
CA PRO A 120 -1.34 -18.23 0.83
C PRO A 120 -1.51 -19.22 -0.33
N GLU A 121 -2.70 -19.85 -0.44
CA GLU A 121 -3.15 -20.74 -1.51
C GLU A 121 -2.97 -20.07 -2.90
N PRO A 122 -2.71 -20.82 -3.98
CA PRO A 122 -2.55 -20.27 -5.33
C PRO A 122 -3.74 -19.45 -5.82
#